data_AF-A0A520W1P2-F1
#
_entry.id   AF-A0A520W1P2-F1
#
_cell.length_a   1.000
_cell.length_b   1.000
_cell.length_c   1.000
_cell.angle_alpha   90.00
_cell.angle_beta   90.00
_cell.angle_gamma   90.00
#
_symmetry.space_group_name_H-M   'P 1'
#
loop_
_entity.id
_entity.type
_entity.pdbx_description
1 polymer ?
#
loop_
_entity_poly.entity_id
_entity_poly.type
_entity_poly.pdbx_seq_one_letter_code
_entity_poly.pdbx_strand_id
1 'polypeptide(L)'
;MRISGLFLVLLAAGHMFIMHVFNDTLNLDYEFVAARWDTPYWRTFDWLLLTLSILHGTNGLRIVMHDNIANKTFRQLALYGLYFTSTAFFVLGTYVLVAFVREV
;
A
#
# COMPACT_ATOMS: atom_id res chain seq x y z
N MET A 1 7.13 5.36 -11.53
CA MET A 1 6.92 6.77 -11.10
C MET A 1 5.79 7.43 -11.87
N ARG A 2 5.89 7.66 -13.19
CA ARG A 2 4.82 8.37 -13.93
C ARG A 2 3.52 7.58 -14.03
N ILE A 3 3.59 6.37 -14.60
CA ILE A 3 2.42 5.51 -14.80
C ILE A 3 1.80 5.14 -13.45
N SER A 4 2.61 4.61 -12.53
CA SER A 4 2.13 4.27 -11.17
C SER A 4 1.56 5.49 -10.43
N GLY A 5 2.14 6.68 -10.59
CA GLY A 5 1.62 7.90 -9.97
C GLY A 5 0.24 8.29 -10.51
N LEU A 6 0.03 8.22 -11.83
CA LEU A 6 -1.27 8.51 -12.44
C LEU A 6 -2.36 7.58 -11.91
N PHE A 7 -2.11 6.27 -11.86
CA PHE A 7 -3.05 5.32 -11.29
C PHE A 7 -3.29 5.56 -9.79
N LEU A 8 -2.24 5.89 -9.03
CA LEU A 8 -2.35 6.16 -7.59
C LEU A 8 -3.19 7.41 -7.28
N VAL A 9 -3.25 8.41 -8.16
CA VAL A 9 -4.17 9.54 -7.97
C VAL A 9 -5.61 9.03 -7.85
N LEU A 10 -6.02 8.09 -8.69
CA LEU A 10 -7.38 7.53 -8.66
C LEU A 10 -7.54 6.51 -7.51
N LEU A 11 -6.59 5.59 -7.37
CA LEU A 11 -6.69 4.51 -6.36
C LEU A 11 -6.59 5.06 -4.94
N ALA A 12 -5.58 5.88 -4.64
CA ALA A 12 -5.39 6.40 -3.29
C ALA A 12 -6.47 7.42 -2.92
N ALA A 13 -6.83 8.34 -3.82
CA ALA A 13 -7.94 9.26 -3.55
C ALA A 13 -9.26 8.50 -3.39
N GLY A 14 -9.57 7.57 -4.31
CA GLY A 14 -10.76 6.74 -4.21
C GLY A 14 -10.85 6.00 -2.87
N HIS A 15 -9.74 5.41 -2.43
CA HIS A 15 -9.64 4.77 -1.11
C HIS A 15 -9.94 5.77 0.01
N MET A 16 -9.30 6.94 0.03
CA MET A 16 -9.54 7.96 1.05
C MET A 16 -11.00 8.43 1.09
N PHE A 17 -11.63 8.63 -0.08
CA PHE A 17 -13.04 9.04 -0.16
C PHE A 17 -13.98 7.95 0.36
N ILE A 18 -13.75 6.70 -0.04
CA ILE A 18 -14.56 5.57 0.45
C ILE A 18 -14.41 5.45 1.97
N MET A 19 -13.19 5.52 2.51
CA MET A 19 -12.97 5.32 3.93
C MET A 19 -13.46 6.49 4.79
N HIS A 20 -13.27 7.73 4.35
CA HIS A 20 -13.39 8.89 5.24
C HIS A 20 -14.41 9.94 4.82
N VAL A 21 -14.99 9.84 3.62
CA VAL A 21 -15.97 10.83 3.12
C VAL A 21 -17.34 10.19 2.95
N PHE A 22 -17.39 8.99 2.37
CA PHE A 22 -18.65 8.31 2.09
C PHE A 22 -19.11 7.38 3.21
N ASN A 23 -18.21 7.03 4.14
CA ASN A 23 -18.53 6.20 5.30
C ASN A 23 -18.13 6.94 6.57
N ASP A 24 -18.90 6.71 7.63
CA ASP A 24 -18.59 7.19 8.97
C ASP A 24 -17.35 6.45 9.49
N THR A 25 -16.37 7.18 10.01
CA THR A 25 -15.15 6.61 10.56
C THR A 25 -15.40 5.75 11.79
N LEU A 26 -16.55 5.93 12.47
CA LEU A 26 -17.00 5.07 13.57
C LEU A 26 -17.41 3.66 13.12
N ASN A 27 -17.70 3.47 11.84
CA ASN A 27 -18.18 2.21 11.27
C ASN A 27 -17.13 1.50 10.38
N LEU A 28 -15.86 1.92 10.44
CA LEU A 28 -14.75 1.25 9.76
C LEU A 28 -14.22 0.07 10.60
N ASP A 29 -15.09 -0.88 10.88
CA ASP A 29 -14.79 -2.05 11.70
C ASP A 29 -14.46 -3.30 10.84
N TYR A 30 -14.37 -4.45 11.51
CA TYR A 30 -14.15 -5.73 10.84
C TYR A 30 -15.22 -6.05 9.80
N GLU A 31 -16.50 -5.84 10.12
CA GLU A 31 -17.62 -6.18 9.25
C GLU A 31 -17.62 -5.33 7.98
N PHE A 32 -17.28 -4.05 8.10
CA PHE A 32 -17.09 -3.18 6.95
C PHE A 32 -16.00 -3.70 5.99
N VAL A 33 -14.84 -4.09 6.53
CA VAL A 33 -13.73 -4.65 5.73
C VAL A 33 -14.14 -6.00 5.14
N ALA A 34 -14.73 -6.88 5.94
CA ALA A 34 -15.17 -8.20 5.53
C ALA A 34 -16.20 -8.13 4.39
N ALA A 35 -17.18 -7.24 4.48
CA ALA A 35 -18.18 -7.06 3.43
C ALA A 35 -17.57 -6.55 2.12
N ARG A 36 -16.60 -5.63 2.17
CA ARG A 36 -15.88 -5.17 0.95
C ARG A 36 -15.08 -6.32 0.35
N TRP A 37 -14.30 -7.00 1.18
CA TRP A 37 -13.47 -8.12 0.76
C TRP A 37 -14.27 -9.39 0.47
N ASP A 38 -15.59 -9.41 0.59
CA ASP A 38 -16.39 -10.54 0.06
C ASP A 38 -16.48 -10.50 -1.48
N THR A 39 -16.21 -9.33 -2.08
CA THR A 39 -16.22 -9.15 -3.54
C THR A 39 -14.81 -9.09 -4.14
N PRO A 40 -14.59 -9.68 -5.33
CA PRO A 40 -13.29 -9.63 -6.01
C PRO A 40 -12.94 -8.21 -6.48
N TYR A 41 -13.93 -7.34 -6.68
CA TYR A 41 -13.73 -5.96 -7.10
C TYR A 41 -12.91 -5.16 -6.08
N TRP A 42 -13.33 -5.12 -4.82
CA TRP A 42 -12.63 -4.38 -3.77
C TRP A 42 -11.30 -5.02 -3.40
N ARG A 43 -11.21 -6.36 -3.40
CA ARG A 43 -9.92 -7.06 -3.21
C ARG A 43 -8.91 -6.66 -4.28
N THR A 44 -9.33 -6.63 -5.55
CA THR A 44 -8.45 -6.23 -6.66
C THR A 44 -8.05 -4.77 -6.54
N PHE A 45 -9.00 -3.89 -6.20
CA PHE A 45 -8.73 -2.47 -5.97
C PHE A 45 -7.68 -2.25 -4.87
N ASP A 46 -7.87 -2.88 -3.70
CA ASP A 46 -6.96 -2.74 -2.55
C ASP A 46 -5.60 -3.41 -2.85
N TRP A 47 -5.56 -4.53 -3.58
CA TRP A 47 -4.31 -5.17 -4.00
C TRP A 47 -3.52 -4.34 -5.02
N LEU A 48 -4.20 -3.70 -5.99
CA LEU A 48 -3.57 -2.78 -6.93
C LEU A 48 -3.03 -1.55 -6.21
N LEU A 49 -3.79 -1.00 -5.25
CA LEU A 49 -3.33 0.10 -4.40
C LEU A 49 -2.09 -0.30 -3.59
N LEU A 50 -2.09 -1.46 -2.94
CA LEU A 50 -0.92 -2.01 -2.21
C LEU A 50 0.30 -2.12 -3.15
N THR A 51 0.12 -2.80 -4.29
CA THR A 51 1.20 -3.08 -5.23
C THR A 51 1.81 -1.79 -5.77
N LEU A 52 0.97 -0.88 -6.27
CA LEU A 52 1.44 0.35 -6.88
C LEU A 52 2.00 1.33 -5.84
N SER A 53 1.42 1.40 -4.64
CA SER A 53 1.91 2.29 -3.58
C SER A 53 3.29 1.85 -3.06
N ILE A 54 3.48 0.55 -2.79
CA ILE A 54 4.80 0.03 -2.39
C ILE A 54 5.83 0.24 -3.51
N LEU A 55 5.51 -0.11 -4.76
CA LEU A 55 6.43 0.09 -5.89
C LEU A 55 6.80 1.57 -6.09
N HIS A 56 5.79 2.45 -6.10
CA HIS A 56 6.00 3.88 -6.30
C HIS A 56 6.76 4.51 -5.13
N GLY A 57 6.33 4.26 -3.90
CA GLY A 57 6.93 4.79 -2.68
C GLY A 57 8.38 4.32 -2.50
N THR A 58 8.64 3.02 -2.72
CA THR A 58 9.99 2.46 -2.62
C THR A 58 10.94 3.10 -3.62
N ASN A 59 10.52 3.26 -4.89
CA ASN A 59 11.39 3.87 -5.89
C ASN A 59 11.57 5.38 -5.66
N GLY A 60 10.55 6.08 -5.16
CA GLY A 60 10.68 7.50 -4.76
C GLY A 60 11.65 7.66 -3.60
N LEU A 61 11.48 6.88 -2.53
CA LEU A 61 12.32 6.95 -1.34
C LEU A 61 13.76 6.52 -1.63
N ARG A 62 13.97 5.57 -2.55
CA ARG A 62 15.31 5.23 -3.05
C ARG A 62 16.02 6.47 -3.62
N ILE A 63 15.34 7.27 -4.44
CA ILE A 63 15.92 8.49 -5.03
C ILE A 63 16.24 9.50 -3.92
N VAL A 64 15.29 9.74 -3.01
CA VAL A 64 15.49 10.63 -1.85
C VAL A 64 16.69 10.20 -1.02
N MET A 65 16.85 8.90 -0.73
CA MET A 65 18.01 8.37 0.00
C MET A 65 19.33 8.57 -0.75
N HIS A 66 19.33 8.44 -2.08
CA HIS A 66 20.51 8.72 -2.89
C HIS A 66 20.96 10.18 -2.80
N ASP A 67 20.00 11.10 -2.77
CA ASP A 67 20.26 12.54 -2.77
C ASP A 67 20.60 13.07 -1.37
N ASN A 68 20.04 12.48 -0.31
CA ASN A 68 20.16 12.99 1.06
C ASN A 68 21.21 12.27 1.91
N ILE A 69 21.73 11.11 1.49
CA ILE A 69 22.74 10.36 2.26
C ILE A 69 24.08 10.38 1.52
N ALA A 70 25.01 11.21 2.02
CA ALA A 70 26.36 11.32 1.47
C ALA A 70 27.24 10.10 1.80
N ASN A 71 27.16 9.57 3.02
CA ASN A 71 27.97 8.43 3.44
C ASN A 71 27.51 7.14 2.72
N LYS A 72 28.41 6.54 1.92
CA LYS A 72 28.12 5.36 1.10
C LYS A 72 27.65 4.16 1.92
N THR A 73 28.29 3.88 3.05
CA THR A 73 27.95 2.73 3.91
C THR A 73 26.58 2.93 4.54
N PHE A 74 26.31 4.12 5.09
CA PHE A 74 25.01 4.42 5.69
C PHE A 74 23.88 4.38 4.65
N ARG A 75 24.13 4.91 3.44
CA ARG A 75 23.17 4.84 2.33
C ARG A 75 22.85 3.40 1.95
N GLN A 76 23.87 2.53 1.86
CA GLN A 76 23.66 1.13 1.50
C GLN A 76 22.85 0.39 2.56
N LEU A 77 23.12 0.62 3.85
CA LEU A 77 22.32 0.09 4.95
C LEU A 77 20.87 0.59 4.89
N ALA A 78 20.66 1.88 4.64
CA ALA A 78 19.32 2.46 4.50
C ALA A 78 18.55 1.85 3.31
N LEU A 79 19.21 1.62 2.17
CA LEU A 79 18.60 0.96 1.01
C LEU A 79 18.23 -0.50 1.30
N TYR A 80 19.07 -1.25 2.03
CA TYR A 80 18.70 -2.60 2.47
C TYR A 80 17.49 -2.58 3.40
N GLY A 81 17.46 -1.66 4.37
CA GLY A 81 16.31 -1.47 5.25
C GLY A 81 15.03 -1.11 4.48
N LEU A 82 15.14 -0.23 3.48
CA LEU A 82 14.03 0.12 2.58
C LEU A 82 13.50 -1.10 1.84
N TYR A 83 14.36 -1.85 1.13
CA TYR A 83 13.91 -3.00 0.36
C TYR A 83 13.35 -4.12 1.23
N PHE A 84 13.96 -4.37 2.39
CA PHE A 84 13.44 -5.33 3.35
C PHE A 84 12.04 -4.95 3.82
N THR A 85 11.88 -3.71 4.29
CA THR A 85 10.59 -3.21 4.80
C THR A 85 9.50 -3.21 3.73
N SER A 86 9.81 -2.72 2.53
CA SER A 86 8.87 -2.71 1.40
C SER A 86 8.45 -4.13 0.99
N THR A 87 9.41 -5.06 0.93
CA THR A 87 9.10 -6.46 0.59
C THR A 87 8.28 -7.12 1.68
N ALA A 88 8.62 -6.91 2.95
CA ALA A 88 7.89 -7.45 4.09
C ALA A 88 6.42 -6.98 4.08
N PHE A 89 6.16 -5.68 3.92
CA PHE A 89 4.80 -5.16 3.84
C PHE A 89 4.05 -5.61 2.59
N PHE A 90 4.72 -5.73 1.44
CA PHE A 90 4.09 -6.24 0.23
C PHE A 90 3.64 -7.70 0.40
N VAL A 91 4.52 -8.55 0.94
CA VAL A 91 4.21 -9.97 1.19
C VAL A 91 3.11 -10.09 2.24
N LEU A 92 3.23 -9.40 3.37
CA LEU A 92 2.24 -9.44 4.43
C LEU A 92 0.86 -8.96 3.94
N GLY A 93 0.82 -7.81 3.25
CA GLY A 93 -0.43 -7.25 2.73
C GLY A 93 -1.07 -8.15 1.66
N THR A 94 -0.25 -8.73 0.76
CA THR A 94 -0.75 -9.69 -0.23
C THR A 94 -1.28 -10.95 0.44
N TYR A 95 -0.57 -11.47 1.44
CA TYR A 95 -1.03 -12.61 2.23
C TYR A 95 -2.37 -12.32 2.90
N VAL A 96 -2.49 -11.18 3.61
CA VAL A 96 -3.75 -10.79 4.27
C VAL A 96 -4.89 -10.71 3.25
N LEU A 97 -4.71 -10.02 2.11
CA LEU A 97 -5.77 -9.87 1.10
C LEU A 97 -6.19 -11.21 0.45
N VAL A 98 -5.23 -12.09 0.17
CA VAL A 98 -5.49 -13.36 -0.52
C VAL A 98 -6.04 -14.41 0.44
N ALA A 99 -5.45 -14.52 1.63
CA ALA A 99 -5.84 -15.50 2.64
C ALA A 99 -7.05 -15.06 3.48
N PHE A 100 -7.57 -13.83 3.29
CA PHE A 100 -8.73 -13.37 4.02
C PHE A 100 -9.96 -14.23 3.76
N VAL A 101 -10.48 -14.80 4.84
CA VAL A 101 -11.75 -15.50 4.93
C VAL A 101 -12.56 -14.80 6.02
N ARG A 102 -13.80 -14.45 5.68
CA ARG A 102 -14.73 -13.86 6.64
C ARG A 102 -15.04 -14.89 7.74
N GLU A 103 -14.85 -14.48 8.99
CA GLU A 103 -15.30 -15.21 10.17
C GLU A 103 -16.80 -14.92 10.35
N VAL A 104 -17.55 -15.95 10.70
CA VAL A 104 -19.02 -15.92 10.84
C VAL A 104 -19.38 -15.89 12.31
#